data_AF-A0A1G8K8K6-F1
#
_entry.id   AF-A0A1G8K8K6-F1
#
_cell.length_a   1.000
_cell.length_b   1.000
_cell.length_c   1.000
_cell.angle_alpha   90.00
_cell.angle_beta   90.00
_cell.angle_gamma   90.00
#
_symmetry.space_group_name_H-M   'P 1'
#
loop_
_entity.id
_entity.type
_entity.pdbx_description
1 polymer ?
#
loop_
_entity_poly.entity_id
_entity_poly.type
_entity_poly.pdbx_seq_one_letter_code
_entity_poly.pdbx_strand_id
1 'polypeptide(L)'
;MRSYDDDTLPLQPPIRLPGAATLAAAVRAAPLADQVLKDELMAEDGDDTEVLSTWAEHCRESLAADEGLLLELIRMFLSREPLKGDVPETLSGLGLVRQAEPYTLSWLGLWVARQIIAETTGQDIPVMGTLADRDAAALLHGLRSYPEPERGEELAGWLKEREPEAAAAEIAAVLGTVSPLSRAVGVELLSSALGDEGRLALARLLEEPKLGAVIAARTGREERQPAPDEISWVLVDMAAALLEFGGETGEVIDSIAMGMDAEEQAGTIAILAFGDHPWTGRVLRVFIDHHPDEKVVAAARKALRRLHGLADVRS
;
A
#
# COMPACT_ATOMS: atom_id res chain seq x y z
N MET A 1 -3.22 -16.29 9.25
CA MET A 1 -3.98 -15.03 9.34
C MET A 1 -3.16 -14.09 10.19
N ARG A 2 -2.30 -13.26 9.58
CA ARG A 2 -1.48 -12.29 10.32
C ARG A 2 -2.44 -11.24 10.90
N SER A 3 -2.41 -10.98 12.20
CA SER A 3 -3.19 -9.87 12.74
C SER A 3 -2.59 -8.59 12.16
N TYR A 4 -3.41 -7.88 11.39
CA TYR A 4 -3.14 -6.50 11.03
C TYR A 4 -3.49 -5.68 12.26
N ASP A 5 -2.52 -5.54 13.17
CA ASP A 5 -2.62 -4.62 14.30
C ASP A 5 -2.64 -3.17 13.81
N ASP A 6 -3.20 -2.29 14.65
CA ASP A 6 -3.52 -0.88 14.42
C ASP A 6 -2.37 0.03 13.98
N ASP A 7 -1.12 -0.44 14.04
CA ASP A 7 0.07 0.32 13.61
C ASP A 7 0.43 0.08 12.15
N THR A 8 -0.56 0.13 11.25
CA THR A 8 -0.25 0.14 9.81
C THR A 8 0.27 1.53 9.48
N LEU A 9 1.59 1.71 9.52
CA LEU A 9 2.26 2.89 8.96
C LEU A 9 1.63 3.22 7.58
N PRO A 10 1.49 4.51 7.22
CA PRO A 10 0.90 4.87 5.94
C PRO A 10 1.66 4.20 4.79
N LEU A 11 0.92 3.77 3.77
CA LEU A 11 1.52 3.15 2.58
C LEU A 11 2.57 4.11 2.00
N GLN A 12 3.79 3.61 1.81
CA GLN A 12 4.88 4.43 1.30
C GLN A 12 4.84 4.48 -0.24
N PRO A 13 4.99 5.67 -0.85
CA PRO A 13 5.01 5.81 -2.29
C PRO A 13 6.20 5.07 -2.91
N PRO A 14 6.11 4.68 -4.19
CA PRO A 14 7.17 3.96 -4.86
C PRO A 14 8.46 4.78 -4.91
N ILE A 15 9.59 4.07 -4.92
CA ILE A 15 10.90 4.67 -5.19
C ILE A 15 11.38 4.30 -6.59
N ARG A 16 12.36 5.06 -7.09
CA ARG A 16 13.09 4.75 -8.31
C ARG A 16 14.49 4.27 -7.94
N LEU A 17 14.79 3.03 -8.32
CA LEU A 17 16.12 2.43 -8.19
C LEU A 17 16.60 1.95 -9.56
N PRO A 18 17.91 2.03 -9.84
CA PRO A 18 18.46 1.36 -11.00
C PRO A 18 18.51 -0.15 -10.77
N GLY A 19 18.81 -0.91 -11.83
CA GLY A 19 18.91 -2.38 -11.75
C GLY A 19 20.07 -2.85 -10.84
N ALA A 20 20.03 -4.13 -10.47
CA ALA A 20 20.97 -4.74 -9.52
C ALA A 20 22.45 -4.52 -9.92
N ALA A 21 22.80 -4.67 -11.19
CA ALA A 21 24.16 -4.44 -11.67
C ALA A 21 24.65 -3.00 -11.46
N THR A 22 23.77 -2.01 -11.67
CA THR A 22 24.09 -0.60 -11.41
C THR A 22 24.20 -0.31 -9.92
N LEU A 23 23.37 -0.94 -9.09
CA LEU A 23 23.49 -0.84 -7.63
C LEU A 23 24.81 -1.47 -7.15
N ALA A 24 25.17 -2.66 -7.64
CA ALA A 24 26.41 -3.33 -7.28
C ALA A 24 27.65 -2.53 -7.74
N ALA A 25 27.60 -1.94 -8.93
CA ALA A 25 28.64 -1.00 -9.38
C ALA A 25 28.74 0.23 -8.46
N ALA A 26 27.60 0.77 -7.99
CA ALA A 26 27.60 1.87 -7.03
C ALA A 26 28.19 1.45 -5.67
N VAL A 27 27.92 0.22 -5.21
CA VAL A 27 28.53 -0.34 -4.00
C VAL A 27 30.05 -0.42 -4.15
N ARG A 28 30.56 -0.98 -5.24
CA ARG A 28 32.01 -1.07 -5.51
C ARG A 28 32.68 0.31 -5.57
N ALA A 29 31.93 1.35 -5.94
CA ALA A 29 32.41 2.72 -5.98
C ALA A 29 32.26 3.47 -4.63
N ALA A 30 31.67 2.86 -3.60
CA ALA A 30 31.51 3.49 -2.30
C ALA A 30 32.87 3.65 -1.58
N PRO A 31 33.10 4.73 -0.82
CA PRO A 31 34.41 4.97 -0.20
C PRO A 31 34.92 3.88 0.75
N LEU A 32 34.02 3.11 1.37
CA LEU A 32 34.36 2.01 2.26
C LEU A 32 34.37 0.63 1.57
N ALA A 33 34.16 0.56 0.24
CA ALA A 33 34.05 -0.70 -0.49
C ALA A 33 35.23 -1.66 -0.23
N ASP A 34 36.47 -1.17 -0.39
CA ASP A 34 37.70 -1.96 -0.20
C ASP A 34 37.90 -2.51 1.23
N GLN A 35 37.19 -1.95 2.21
CA GLN A 35 37.29 -2.38 3.62
C GLN A 35 36.26 -3.46 3.97
N VAL A 36 35.19 -3.57 3.18
CA VAL A 36 34.03 -4.42 3.46
C VAL A 36 33.97 -5.60 2.49
N LEU A 37 34.20 -5.34 1.20
CA LEU A 37 34.16 -6.36 0.17
C LEU A 37 35.53 -7.02 0.01
N LYS A 38 35.51 -8.33 -0.23
CA LYS A 38 36.70 -9.08 -0.63
C LYS A 38 37.11 -8.70 -2.06
N ASP A 39 38.39 -8.86 -2.39
CA ASP A 39 38.94 -8.58 -3.73
C ASP A 39 38.14 -9.24 -4.87
N GLU A 40 37.64 -10.46 -4.65
CA GLU A 40 36.81 -11.20 -5.62
C GLU A 40 35.46 -10.53 -5.91
N LEU A 41 34.86 -9.87 -4.91
CA LEU A 41 33.61 -9.13 -5.06
C LEU A 41 33.83 -7.70 -5.58
N MET A 42 35.02 -7.15 -5.35
CA MET A 42 35.44 -5.85 -5.88
C MET A 42 35.68 -5.87 -7.39
N ALA A 43 35.96 -7.04 -7.98
CA ALA A 43 36.12 -7.19 -9.42
C ALA A 43 34.81 -6.91 -10.18
N GLU A 44 34.92 -6.38 -11.41
CA GLU A 44 33.77 -6.06 -12.27
C GLU A 44 32.92 -7.30 -12.61
N ASP A 45 33.52 -8.49 -12.63
CA ASP A 45 32.88 -9.78 -12.87
C ASP A 45 32.47 -10.52 -11.58
N GLY A 46 32.63 -9.88 -10.41
CA GLY A 46 32.15 -10.43 -9.14
C GLY A 46 30.62 -10.56 -9.10
N ASP A 47 30.10 -11.47 -8.28
CA ASP A 47 28.66 -11.70 -8.17
C ASP A 47 27.93 -10.49 -7.55
N ASP A 48 27.16 -9.78 -8.36
CA ASP A 48 26.36 -8.62 -7.95
C ASP A 48 25.40 -8.95 -6.79
N THR A 49 24.88 -10.19 -6.71
CA THR A 49 24.00 -10.62 -5.63
C THR A 49 24.75 -10.72 -4.32
N GLU A 50 25.97 -11.28 -4.35
CA GLU A 50 26.84 -11.39 -3.18
C GLU A 50 27.37 -10.02 -2.74
N VAL A 51 27.71 -9.13 -3.69
CA VAL A 51 28.07 -7.73 -3.42
C VAL A 51 26.95 -7.01 -2.68
N LEU A 52 25.72 -7.07 -3.19
CA LEU A 52 24.58 -6.38 -2.58
C LEU A 52 24.24 -6.98 -1.21
N SER A 53 24.18 -8.30 -1.07
CA SER A 53 23.86 -8.92 0.23
C SER A 53 24.91 -8.60 1.30
N THR A 54 26.20 -8.70 0.97
CA THR A 54 27.31 -8.36 1.89
C THR A 54 27.24 -6.90 2.30
N TRP A 55 27.00 -5.99 1.36
CA TRP A 55 26.94 -4.56 1.66
C TRP A 55 25.71 -4.20 2.50
N ALA A 56 24.55 -4.80 2.22
CA ALA A 56 23.34 -4.60 3.01
C ALA A 56 23.54 -5.03 4.47
N GLU A 57 24.17 -6.18 4.70
CA GLU A 57 24.49 -6.66 6.04
C GLU A 57 25.42 -5.70 6.78
N HIS A 58 26.51 -5.27 6.14
CA HIS A 58 27.44 -4.30 6.74
C HIS A 58 26.80 -2.95 7.05
N CYS A 59 25.94 -2.43 6.16
CA CYS A 59 25.18 -1.21 6.42
C CYS A 59 24.25 -1.38 7.62
N ARG A 60 23.57 -2.53 7.73
CA ARG A 60 22.66 -2.82 8.84
C ARG A 60 23.40 -2.84 10.18
N GLU A 61 24.55 -3.51 10.26
CA GLU A 61 25.38 -3.54 11.46
C GLU A 61 25.91 -2.15 11.84
N SER A 62 26.41 -1.40 10.85
CA SER A 62 26.95 -0.06 11.06
C SER A 62 25.89 0.94 11.55
N LEU A 63 24.69 0.89 10.98
CA LEU A 63 23.57 1.76 11.36
C LEU A 63 22.93 1.31 12.68
N ALA A 64 22.90 0.02 12.98
CA ALA A 64 22.41 -0.49 14.27
C ALA A 64 23.30 -0.07 15.46
N ALA A 65 24.59 0.22 15.21
CA ALA A 65 25.50 0.71 16.22
C ALA A 65 25.27 2.19 16.59
N ASP A 66 24.54 2.96 15.76
CA ASP A 66 24.23 4.38 15.97
C ASP A 66 22.74 4.66 15.68
N GLU A 67 21.93 4.61 16.74
CA GLU A 67 20.48 4.86 16.65
C GLU A 67 20.15 6.24 16.07
N GLY A 68 20.96 7.27 16.37
CA GLY A 68 20.75 8.62 15.84
C GLY A 68 20.91 8.65 14.33
N LEU A 69 21.93 7.97 13.82
CA LEU A 69 22.19 7.86 12.38
C LEU A 69 21.13 7.04 11.65
N LEU A 70 20.68 5.93 12.24
CA LEU A 70 19.60 5.11 11.70
C LEU A 70 18.30 5.93 11.58
N LEU A 71 17.93 6.66 12.63
CA LEU A 71 16.75 7.53 12.62
C LEU A 71 16.88 8.65 11.58
N GLU A 72 18.08 9.21 11.40
CA GLU A 72 18.33 10.22 10.37
C GLU A 72 18.13 9.64 8.96
N LEU A 73 18.67 8.45 8.67
CA LEU A 73 18.49 7.76 7.38
C LEU A 73 17.00 7.50 7.09
N ILE A 74 16.26 6.96 8.08
CA ILE A 74 14.83 6.70 7.96
C ILE A 74 14.08 8.00 7.72
N ARG A 75 14.40 9.07 8.46
CA ARG A 75 13.78 10.38 8.27
C ARG A 75 14.02 10.92 6.87
N MET A 76 15.25 10.88 6.36
CA MET A 76 15.57 11.29 4.98
C MET A 76 14.79 10.47 3.95
N PHE A 77 14.62 9.17 4.21
CA PHE A 77 13.86 8.31 3.33
C PHE A 77 12.37 8.67 3.32
N LEU A 78 11.76 8.86 4.49
CA LEU A 78 10.33 9.15 4.61
C LEU A 78 9.98 10.56 4.15
N SER A 79 10.78 11.58 4.51
CA SER A 79 10.50 12.98 4.14
C SER A 79 10.84 13.30 2.70
N ARG A 80 11.82 12.60 2.10
CA ARG A 80 12.43 12.94 0.80
C ARG A 80 13.03 14.36 0.76
N GLU A 81 13.16 15.02 1.90
CA GLU A 81 13.68 16.38 1.98
C GLU A 81 15.21 16.36 2.08
N PRO A 82 15.89 17.29 1.41
CA PRO A 82 17.33 17.40 1.51
C PRO A 82 17.73 18.00 2.87
N LEU A 83 18.78 17.47 3.49
CA LEU A 83 19.29 17.95 4.79
C LEU A 83 20.43 18.95 4.61
N LYS A 84 20.49 19.94 5.49
CA LYS A 84 21.57 20.95 5.54
C LYS A 84 22.60 20.60 6.60
N GLY A 85 23.82 21.12 6.43
CA GLY A 85 24.92 20.94 7.39
C GLY A 85 25.88 19.82 6.99
N ASP A 86 26.70 19.40 7.95
CA ASP A 86 27.75 18.41 7.73
C ASP A 86 27.14 17.03 7.50
N VAL A 87 27.65 16.34 6.48
CA VAL A 87 27.26 14.95 6.18
C VAL A 87 27.94 14.02 7.16
N PRO A 88 27.22 13.12 7.86
CA PRO A 88 27.85 12.12 8.71
C PRO A 88 28.87 11.27 7.94
N GLU A 89 30.09 11.13 8.48
CA GLU A 89 31.19 10.39 7.84
C GLU A 89 30.77 8.96 7.50
N THR A 90 30.00 8.31 8.36
CA THR A 90 29.47 6.95 8.14
C THR A 90 28.55 6.89 6.90
N LEU A 91 27.58 7.80 6.76
CA LEU A 91 26.68 7.80 5.59
C LEU A 91 27.43 8.10 4.30
N SER A 92 28.40 9.01 4.37
CA SER A 92 29.27 9.37 3.25
C SER A 92 30.17 8.19 2.85
N GLY A 93 30.80 7.54 3.83
CA GLY A 93 31.68 6.39 3.64
C GLY A 93 30.96 5.17 3.06
N LEU A 94 29.73 4.94 3.49
CA LEU A 94 28.85 3.90 2.95
C LEU A 94 28.21 4.29 1.60
N GLY A 95 28.47 5.50 1.08
CA GLY A 95 27.91 5.99 -0.17
C GLY A 95 26.39 6.17 -0.15
N LEU A 96 25.76 6.26 1.03
CA LEU A 96 24.30 6.34 1.19
C LEU A 96 23.74 7.74 0.88
N VAL A 97 24.59 8.73 0.74
CA VAL A 97 24.22 10.13 0.52
C VAL A 97 25.01 10.74 -0.63
N ARG A 98 24.39 11.68 -1.34
CA ARG A 98 25.05 12.50 -2.35
C ARG A 98 25.74 13.67 -1.67
N GLN A 99 27.05 13.81 -1.84
CA GLN A 99 27.87 14.88 -1.25
C GLN A 99 27.68 16.23 -1.97
N ALA A 100 26.46 16.78 -1.96
CA ALA A 100 26.13 18.13 -2.43
C ALA A 100 25.25 18.80 -1.38
N GLU A 101 25.44 20.09 -1.08
CA GLU A 101 24.59 20.79 -0.10
C GLU A 101 23.35 21.40 -0.78
N PRO A 102 22.13 21.18 -0.25
CA PRO A 102 21.77 20.26 0.83
C PRO A 102 21.82 18.79 0.38
N TYR A 103 22.24 17.88 1.26
CA TYR A 103 22.51 16.48 0.90
C TYR A 103 21.25 15.63 0.92
N THR A 104 21.22 14.63 0.04
CA THR A 104 20.08 13.73 -0.19
C THR A 104 20.56 12.29 -0.22
N LEU A 105 19.64 11.35 -0.11
CA LEU A 105 19.96 9.94 -0.31
C LEU A 105 20.47 9.69 -1.73
N SER A 106 21.53 8.89 -1.83
CA SER A 106 21.95 8.28 -3.09
C SER A 106 21.00 7.14 -3.47
N TRP A 107 21.21 6.50 -4.62
CA TRP A 107 20.48 5.26 -4.94
C TRP A 107 20.78 4.15 -3.94
N LEU A 108 22.01 4.05 -3.42
CA LEU A 108 22.35 3.11 -2.35
C LEU A 108 21.63 3.46 -1.05
N GLY A 109 21.56 4.74 -0.70
CA GLY A 109 20.81 5.21 0.47
C GLY A 109 19.34 4.84 0.40
N LEU A 110 18.70 5.06 -0.75
CA LEU A 110 17.30 4.67 -0.99
C LEU A 110 17.12 3.15 -0.89
N TRP A 111 18.03 2.38 -1.50
CA TRP A 111 17.94 0.93 -1.51
C TRP A 111 18.15 0.33 -0.11
N VAL A 112 19.19 0.74 0.63
CA VAL A 112 19.46 0.29 2.01
C VAL A 112 18.31 0.67 2.94
N ALA A 113 17.87 1.94 2.93
CA ALA A 113 16.77 2.39 3.77
C ALA A 113 15.48 1.62 3.50
N ARG A 114 15.18 1.31 2.23
CA ARG A 114 14.05 0.45 1.85
C ARG A 114 14.13 -0.93 2.49
N GLN A 115 15.30 -1.59 2.46
CA GLN A 115 15.48 -2.92 3.07
C GLN A 115 15.27 -2.85 4.59
N ILE A 116 15.88 -1.86 5.24
CA ILE A 116 15.75 -1.65 6.69
C ILE A 116 14.29 -1.40 7.10
N ILE A 117 13.57 -0.54 6.38
CA ILE A 117 12.16 -0.28 6.66
C ILE A 117 11.35 -1.56 6.48
N ALA A 118 11.53 -2.29 5.37
CA ALA A 118 10.80 -3.54 5.13
C ALA A 118 11.06 -4.59 6.22
N GLU A 119 12.29 -4.74 6.69
CA GLU A 119 12.65 -5.65 7.78
C GLU A 119 12.05 -5.22 9.14
N THR A 120 12.07 -3.91 9.42
CA THR A 120 11.68 -3.38 10.72
C THR A 120 10.16 -3.28 10.88
N THR A 121 9.46 -2.88 9.81
CA THR A 121 8.02 -2.58 9.84
C THR A 121 7.18 -3.65 9.15
N GLY A 122 7.81 -4.57 8.41
CA GLY A 122 7.12 -5.52 7.54
C GLY A 122 6.49 -4.88 6.30
N GLN A 123 6.74 -3.59 6.05
CA GLN A 123 6.18 -2.88 4.90
C GLN A 123 7.11 -2.90 3.70
N ASP A 124 6.66 -3.54 2.64
CA ASP A 124 7.37 -3.48 1.37
C ASP A 124 7.07 -2.15 0.65
N ILE A 125 8.13 -1.46 0.25
CA ILE A 125 8.03 -0.18 -0.46
C ILE A 125 8.20 -0.45 -1.94
N PRO A 126 7.22 -0.18 -2.80
CA PRO A 126 7.33 -0.55 -4.21
C PRO A 126 8.51 0.16 -4.91
N VAL A 127 9.05 -0.49 -5.94
CA VAL A 127 10.05 0.11 -6.83
C VAL A 127 9.41 0.24 -8.21
N MET A 128 9.47 1.43 -8.80
CA MET A 128 8.93 1.69 -10.14
C MET A 128 9.45 0.66 -11.15
N GLY A 129 8.56 0.10 -11.95
CA GLY A 129 8.79 -0.90 -12.98
C GLY A 129 8.80 -2.35 -12.49
N THR A 130 8.83 -2.60 -11.18
CA THR A 130 8.88 -3.98 -10.66
C THR A 130 7.56 -4.74 -10.80
N LEU A 131 6.46 -4.06 -11.12
CA LEU A 131 5.17 -4.70 -11.33
C LEU A 131 4.99 -5.22 -12.77
N ALA A 132 5.87 -4.88 -13.72
CA ALA A 132 5.67 -5.17 -15.16
C ALA A 132 5.35 -6.64 -15.48
N ASP A 133 6.02 -7.57 -14.80
CA ASP A 133 5.88 -9.02 -15.02
C ASP A 133 4.95 -9.70 -13.99
N ARG A 134 4.27 -8.92 -13.15
CA ARG A 134 3.41 -9.44 -12.07
C ARG A 134 2.00 -9.71 -12.58
N ASP A 135 1.24 -10.50 -11.81
CA ASP A 135 -0.19 -10.69 -12.06
C ASP A 135 -1.00 -9.46 -11.65
N ALA A 136 -2.27 -9.39 -12.09
CA ALA A 136 -3.16 -8.29 -11.77
C ALA A 136 -3.39 -8.10 -10.26
N ALA A 137 -3.41 -9.16 -9.45
CA ALA A 137 -3.61 -9.03 -8.00
C ALA A 137 -2.42 -8.32 -7.34
N ALA A 138 -1.19 -8.69 -7.72
CA ALA A 138 0.03 -8.05 -7.28
C ALA A 138 0.15 -6.60 -7.81
N LEU A 139 -0.26 -6.35 -9.05
CA LEU A 139 -0.36 -4.99 -9.60
C LEU A 139 -1.27 -4.13 -8.72
N LEU A 140 -2.52 -4.56 -8.51
CA LEU A 140 -3.50 -3.80 -7.72
C LEU A 140 -3.08 -3.67 -6.26
N HIS A 141 -2.31 -4.62 -5.70
CA HIS A 141 -1.76 -4.52 -4.36
C HIS A 141 -0.70 -3.42 -4.25
N GLY A 142 0.21 -3.35 -5.22
CA GLY A 142 1.29 -2.36 -5.27
C GLY A 142 0.78 -0.95 -5.53
N LEU A 143 -0.13 -0.78 -6.50
CA LEU A 143 -0.66 0.52 -6.89
C LEU A 143 -1.44 1.25 -5.77
N ARG A 144 -1.79 0.57 -4.67
CA ARG A 144 -2.42 1.19 -3.49
C ARG A 144 -1.58 2.32 -2.89
N SER A 145 -0.25 2.28 -3.04
CA SER A 145 0.65 3.28 -2.48
C SER A 145 1.12 4.33 -3.49
N TYR A 146 0.75 4.18 -4.77
CA TYR A 146 1.25 5.03 -5.84
C TYR A 146 0.39 6.29 -5.96
N PRO A 147 0.98 7.49 -6.06
CA PRO A 147 0.24 8.67 -6.47
C PRO A 147 -0.29 8.52 -7.91
N GLU A 148 -1.34 9.26 -8.25
CA GLU A 148 -2.05 9.13 -9.53
C GLU A 148 -1.16 9.21 -10.79
N PRO A 149 -0.20 10.15 -10.91
CA PRO A 149 0.69 10.20 -12.07
C PRO A 149 1.56 8.93 -12.21
N GLU A 150 2.12 8.43 -11.10
CA GLU A 150 2.96 7.24 -11.08
C GLU A 150 2.17 5.96 -11.32
N ARG A 151 0.88 5.89 -10.93
CA ARG A 151 0.01 4.75 -11.26
C ARG A 151 -0.10 4.56 -12.77
N GLY A 152 -0.26 5.65 -13.52
CA GLY A 152 -0.34 5.60 -14.98
C GLY A 152 0.94 5.08 -15.63
N GLU A 153 2.10 5.52 -15.13
CA GLU A 153 3.41 5.05 -15.62
C GLU A 153 3.61 3.56 -15.34
N GLU A 154 3.34 3.10 -14.11
CA GLU A 154 3.49 1.69 -13.73
C GLU A 154 2.53 0.78 -14.51
N LEU A 155 1.28 1.22 -14.67
CA LEU A 155 0.30 0.52 -15.50
C LEU A 155 0.76 0.42 -16.96
N ALA A 156 1.30 1.48 -17.55
CA ALA A 156 1.83 1.45 -18.91
C ALA A 156 2.98 0.44 -19.04
N GLY A 157 3.84 0.33 -18.02
CA GLY A 157 4.87 -0.70 -17.95
C GLY A 157 4.29 -2.11 -17.94
N TRP A 158 3.28 -2.35 -17.09
CA TRP A 158 2.57 -3.63 -17.02
C TRP A 158 1.83 -4.00 -18.31
N LEU A 159 1.28 -3.02 -19.03
CA LEU A 159 0.54 -3.27 -20.28
C LEU A 159 1.43 -3.57 -21.49
N LYS A 160 2.75 -3.29 -21.44
CA LYS A 160 3.64 -3.31 -22.61
C LYS A 160 3.63 -4.61 -23.42
N GLU A 161 3.43 -5.75 -22.76
CA GLU A 161 3.44 -7.09 -23.38
C GLU A 161 2.09 -7.81 -23.25
N ARG A 162 1.00 -7.07 -22.99
CA ARG A 162 -0.34 -7.61 -22.77
C ARG A 162 -1.34 -7.07 -23.79
N GLU A 163 -2.19 -7.95 -24.30
CA GLU A 163 -3.32 -7.54 -25.13
C GLU A 163 -4.36 -6.78 -24.26
N PRO A 164 -4.88 -5.62 -24.70
CA PRO A 164 -5.76 -4.78 -23.88
C PRO A 164 -6.99 -5.51 -23.30
N GLU A 165 -7.66 -6.34 -24.10
CA GLU A 165 -8.81 -7.12 -23.65
C GLU A 165 -8.42 -8.15 -22.58
N ALA A 166 -7.28 -8.83 -22.76
CA ALA A 166 -6.78 -9.81 -21.81
C ALA A 166 -6.37 -9.15 -20.49
N ALA A 167 -5.71 -7.99 -20.56
CA ALA A 167 -5.32 -7.20 -19.41
C ALA A 167 -6.54 -6.73 -18.59
N ALA A 168 -7.57 -6.20 -19.28
CA ALA A 168 -8.82 -5.81 -18.62
C ALA A 168 -9.54 -7.00 -17.97
N ALA A 169 -9.58 -8.14 -18.64
CA ALA A 169 -10.15 -9.37 -18.09
C ALA A 169 -9.37 -9.87 -16.85
N GLU A 170 -8.04 -9.80 -16.88
CA GLU A 170 -7.17 -10.20 -15.75
C GLU A 170 -7.43 -9.34 -14.51
N ILE A 171 -7.51 -8.01 -14.66
CA ILE A 171 -7.85 -7.09 -13.57
C ILE A 171 -9.27 -7.35 -13.05
N ALA A 172 -10.24 -7.52 -13.95
CA ALA A 172 -11.63 -7.79 -13.57
C ALA A 172 -11.78 -9.09 -12.77
N ALA A 173 -11.05 -10.15 -13.15
CA ALA A 173 -11.11 -11.46 -12.51
C ALA A 173 -10.68 -11.45 -11.03
N VAL A 174 -9.79 -10.52 -10.65
CA VAL A 174 -9.26 -10.46 -9.28
C VAL A 174 -10.02 -9.49 -8.37
N LEU A 175 -10.89 -8.62 -8.92
CA LEU A 175 -11.59 -7.59 -8.12
C LEU A 175 -12.37 -8.18 -6.95
N GLY A 176 -12.97 -9.36 -7.12
CA GLY A 176 -13.72 -10.06 -6.07
C GLY A 176 -12.88 -10.41 -4.84
N THR A 177 -11.59 -10.74 -5.02
CA THR A 177 -10.74 -11.40 -4.02
C THR A 177 -9.67 -10.49 -3.40
N VAL A 178 -9.37 -9.36 -4.02
CA VAL A 178 -8.39 -8.39 -3.50
C VAL A 178 -8.94 -7.56 -2.35
N SER A 179 -8.06 -6.84 -1.65
CA SER A 179 -8.44 -5.95 -0.56
C SER A 179 -9.32 -4.78 -1.07
N PRO A 180 -10.15 -4.18 -0.21
CA PRO A 180 -10.98 -3.03 -0.56
C PRO A 180 -10.25 -1.89 -1.28
N LEU A 181 -9.05 -1.49 -0.83
CA LEU A 181 -8.29 -0.44 -1.54
C LEU A 181 -7.76 -0.92 -2.90
N SER A 182 -7.27 -2.15 -3.02
CA SER A 182 -6.90 -2.72 -4.32
C SER A 182 -8.09 -2.81 -5.28
N ARG A 183 -9.28 -3.14 -4.75
CA ARG A 183 -10.54 -3.16 -5.52
C ARG A 183 -10.91 -1.77 -6.00
N ALA A 184 -10.79 -0.75 -5.14
CA ALA A 184 -11.01 0.64 -5.52
C ALA A 184 -10.11 1.07 -6.69
N VAL A 185 -8.80 0.79 -6.58
CA VAL A 185 -7.83 1.05 -7.64
C VAL A 185 -8.20 0.29 -8.92
N GLY A 186 -8.52 -1.00 -8.83
CA GLY A 186 -8.87 -1.78 -10.02
C GLY A 186 -10.13 -1.29 -10.74
N VAL A 187 -11.15 -0.85 -9.99
CA VAL A 187 -12.35 -0.22 -10.57
C VAL A 187 -12.01 1.10 -11.27
N GLU A 188 -11.17 1.94 -10.65
CA GLU A 188 -10.68 3.18 -11.25
C GLU A 188 -9.97 2.89 -12.58
N LEU A 189 -8.98 1.99 -12.58
CA LEU A 189 -8.22 1.62 -13.77
C LEU A 189 -9.12 1.12 -14.91
N LEU A 190 -10.03 0.19 -14.63
CA LEU A 190 -10.95 -0.32 -15.65
C LEU A 190 -11.92 0.76 -16.15
N SER A 191 -12.31 1.71 -15.31
CA SER A 191 -13.26 2.76 -15.69
C SER A 191 -12.63 3.86 -16.55
N SER A 192 -11.36 4.22 -16.30
CA SER A 192 -10.73 5.42 -16.86
C SER A 192 -9.46 5.14 -17.68
N ALA A 193 -8.65 4.15 -17.29
CA ALA A 193 -7.32 3.94 -17.87
C ALA A 193 -7.28 2.88 -18.99
N LEU A 194 -8.15 1.87 -18.96
CA LEU A 194 -8.18 0.76 -19.93
C LEU A 194 -9.21 0.92 -21.06
N GLY A 195 -9.69 2.14 -21.32
CA GLY A 195 -10.53 2.41 -22.49
C GLY A 195 -11.86 1.64 -22.53
N ASP A 196 -12.27 1.19 -23.73
CA ASP A 196 -13.54 0.48 -23.94
C ASP A 196 -13.51 -0.94 -23.36
N GLU A 197 -12.36 -1.61 -23.45
CA GLU A 197 -12.12 -2.95 -22.93
C GLU A 197 -12.34 -2.98 -21.41
N GLY A 198 -11.81 -1.99 -20.69
CA GLY A 198 -12.03 -1.81 -19.25
C GLY A 198 -13.50 -1.58 -18.90
N ARG A 199 -14.18 -0.68 -19.63
CA ARG A 199 -15.61 -0.41 -19.44
C ARG A 199 -16.48 -1.65 -19.67
N LEU A 200 -16.18 -2.44 -20.69
CA LEU A 200 -16.88 -3.69 -20.98
C LEU A 200 -16.64 -4.74 -19.89
N ALA A 201 -15.41 -4.82 -19.37
CA ALA A 201 -15.10 -5.72 -18.26
C ALA A 201 -15.89 -5.36 -16.98
N LEU A 202 -15.98 -4.07 -16.62
CA LEU A 202 -16.81 -3.61 -15.50
C LEU A 202 -18.30 -3.88 -15.71
N ALA A 203 -18.81 -3.65 -16.92
CA ALA A 203 -20.23 -3.87 -17.22
C ALA A 203 -20.65 -5.33 -16.95
N ARG A 204 -19.78 -6.30 -17.24
CA ARG A 204 -20.04 -7.72 -16.96
C ARG A 204 -20.11 -8.04 -15.46
N LEU A 205 -19.42 -7.27 -14.62
CA LEU A 205 -19.40 -7.48 -13.16
C LEU A 205 -20.56 -6.81 -12.42
N LEU A 206 -21.37 -5.96 -13.07
CA LEU A 206 -22.49 -5.27 -12.42
C LEU A 206 -23.59 -6.22 -11.92
N GLU A 207 -23.71 -7.40 -12.55
CA GLU A 207 -24.65 -8.45 -12.15
C GLU A 207 -24.14 -9.31 -10.99
N GLU A 208 -22.84 -9.24 -10.66
CA GLU A 208 -22.28 -10.00 -9.54
C GLU A 208 -22.78 -9.41 -8.21
N PRO A 209 -23.41 -10.22 -7.33
CA PRO A 209 -23.88 -9.73 -6.03
C PRO A 209 -22.74 -9.11 -5.22
N LYS A 210 -23.03 -8.00 -4.54
CA LYS A 210 -22.09 -7.22 -3.70
C LYS A 210 -20.96 -6.54 -4.49
N LEU A 211 -20.18 -7.26 -5.29
CA LEU A 211 -19.12 -6.68 -6.12
C LEU A 211 -19.71 -5.70 -7.14
N GLY A 212 -20.78 -6.08 -7.83
CA GLY A 212 -21.50 -5.21 -8.76
C GLY A 212 -22.07 -3.98 -8.08
N ALA A 213 -22.57 -4.09 -6.84
CA ALA A 213 -23.02 -2.95 -6.05
C ALA A 213 -21.88 -1.99 -5.67
N VAL A 214 -20.70 -2.51 -5.31
CA VAL A 214 -19.49 -1.69 -5.06
C VAL A 214 -19.06 -0.96 -6.34
N ILE A 215 -19.03 -1.67 -7.47
CA ILE A 215 -18.70 -1.08 -8.77
C ILE A 215 -19.70 0.02 -9.13
N ALA A 216 -20.99 -0.24 -8.97
CA ALA A 216 -22.04 0.72 -9.27
C ALA A 216 -21.91 1.99 -8.41
N ALA A 217 -21.70 1.84 -7.10
CA ALA A 217 -21.49 2.95 -6.19
C ALA A 217 -20.25 3.79 -6.54
N ARG A 218 -19.12 3.13 -6.87
CA ARG A 218 -17.86 3.81 -7.24
C ARG A 218 -17.91 4.50 -8.60
N THR A 219 -18.72 3.99 -9.53
CA THR A 219 -18.81 4.51 -10.91
C THR A 219 -20.03 5.41 -11.14
N GLY A 220 -20.83 5.68 -10.11
CA GLY A 220 -21.99 6.57 -10.20
C GLY A 220 -23.17 5.98 -10.99
N ARG A 221 -23.33 4.65 -10.99
CA ARG A 221 -24.43 3.95 -11.69
C ARG A 221 -25.67 3.83 -10.83
N GLU A 222 -26.39 4.94 -10.70
CA GLU A 222 -27.61 5.05 -9.89
C GLU A 222 -28.73 4.11 -10.35
N GLU A 223 -28.70 3.64 -11.61
CA GLU A 223 -29.66 2.68 -12.14
C GLU A 223 -29.59 1.30 -11.46
N ARG A 224 -28.43 0.95 -10.89
CA ARG A 224 -28.22 -0.31 -10.17
C ARG A 224 -28.42 -0.08 -8.67
N GLN A 225 -29.67 -0.20 -8.22
CA GLN A 225 -29.99 -0.09 -6.80
C GLN A 225 -29.48 -1.32 -6.02
N PRO A 226 -28.72 -1.15 -4.94
CA PRO A 226 -28.23 -2.25 -4.12
C PRO A 226 -29.36 -2.88 -3.28
N ALA A 227 -29.33 -4.21 -3.13
CA ALA A 227 -30.14 -4.91 -2.15
C ALA A 227 -29.68 -4.57 -0.71
N PRO A 228 -30.53 -4.77 0.32
CA PRO A 228 -30.17 -4.39 1.69
C PRO A 228 -28.86 -4.97 2.23
N ASP A 229 -28.53 -6.22 1.89
CA ASP A 229 -27.27 -6.87 2.27
C ASP A 229 -26.07 -6.31 1.48
N GLU A 230 -26.28 -5.90 0.23
CA GLU A 230 -25.27 -5.21 -0.59
C GLU A 230 -24.94 -3.82 -0.06
N ILE A 231 -25.92 -3.08 0.49
CA ILE A 231 -25.69 -1.75 1.09
C ILE A 231 -24.66 -1.86 2.21
N SER A 232 -24.83 -2.83 3.12
CA SER A 232 -23.85 -3.07 4.19
C SER A 232 -22.47 -3.41 3.64
N TRP A 233 -22.40 -4.18 2.55
CA TRP A 233 -21.13 -4.57 1.94
C TRP A 233 -20.41 -3.37 1.31
N VAL A 234 -21.13 -2.51 0.60
CA VAL A 234 -20.60 -1.29 -0.03
C VAL A 234 -20.02 -0.35 1.02
N LEU A 235 -20.77 -0.07 2.09
CA LEU A 235 -20.32 0.83 3.16
C LEU A 235 -19.03 0.32 3.83
N VAL A 236 -18.95 -0.99 4.11
CA VAL A 236 -17.75 -1.58 4.71
C VAL A 236 -16.57 -1.57 3.74
N ASP A 237 -16.76 -1.89 2.46
CA ASP A 237 -15.68 -1.88 1.45
C ASP A 237 -15.12 -0.46 1.27
N MET A 238 -15.98 0.56 1.17
CA MET A 238 -15.54 1.94 1.02
C MET A 238 -14.76 2.45 2.24
N ALA A 239 -15.25 2.18 3.45
CA ALA A 239 -14.56 2.57 4.68
C ALA A 239 -13.25 1.80 4.89
N ALA A 240 -13.24 0.50 4.57
CA ALA A 240 -12.03 -0.31 4.65
C ALA A 240 -10.97 0.17 3.64
N ALA A 241 -11.36 0.64 2.46
CA ALA A 241 -10.44 1.21 1.49
C ALA A 241 -9.75 2.48 2.02
N LEU A 242 -10.49 3.35 2.71
CA LEU A 242 -9.93 4.55 3.36
C LEU A 242 -8.97 4.19 4.51
N LEU A 243 -9.33 3.18 5.31
CA LEU A 243 -8.45 2.66 6.37
C LEU A 243 -7.15 2.08 5.81
N GLU A 244 -7.22 1.34 4.71
CA GLU A 244 -6.04 0.79 4.04
C GLU A 244 -5.15 1.87 3.43
N PHE A 245 -5.73 2.99 2.99
CA PHE A 245 -4.98 4.10 2.41
C PHE A 245 -4.15 4.83 3.47
N GLY A 246 -4.55 4.76 4.74
CA GLY A 246 -3.93 5.49 5.83
C GLY A 246 -4.47 6.90 5.99
N GLY A 247 -5.72 7.14 5.58
CA GLY A 247 -6.44 8.38 5.92
C GLY A 247 -6.59 8.54 7.43
N GLU A 248 -6.75 9.77 7.90
CA GLU A 248 -7.02 10.02 9.33
C GLU A 248 -8.30 9.25 9.72
N THR A 249 -8.34 8.63 10.90
CA THR A 249 -9.52 7.86 11.32
C THR A 249 -10.80 8.70 11.38
N GLY A 250 -10.66 10.03 11.52
CA GLY A 250 -11.73 11.01 11.34
C GLY A 250 -12.34 11.01 9.92
N GLU A 251 -11.52 10.91 8.86
CA GLU A 251 -12.02 10.85 7.48
C GLU A 251 -12.84 9.59 7.21
N VAL A 252 -12.46 8.46 7.83
CA VAL A 252 -13.22 7.20 7.75
C VAL A 252 -14.58 7.37 8.41
N ILE A 253 -14.63 7.99 9.59
CA ILE A 253 -15.87 8.30 10.31
C ILE A 253 -16.75 9.23 9.47
N ASP A 254 -16.19 10.33 8.96
CA ASP A 254 -16.92 11.33 8.17
C ASP A 254 -17.46 10.74 6.85
N SER A 255 -16.70 9.84 6.22
CA SER A 255 -17.11 9.20 4.97
C SER A 255 -18.36 8.33 5.12
N ILE A 256 -18.49 7.60 6.23
CA ILE A 256 -19.68 6.80 6.55
C ILE A 256 -20.80 7.69 7.09
N ALA A 257 -20.45 8.77 7.80
CA ALA A 257 -21.42 9.71 8.30
C ALA A 257 -22.26 10.30 7.16
N MET A 258 -21.68 10.59 5.99
CA MET A 258 -22.40 11.13 4.82
C MET A 258 -23.32 12.33 5.16
N GLY A 259 -22.96 13.13 6.18
CA GLY A 259 -23.78 14.25 6.68
C GLY A 259 -24.96 13.88 7.59
N MET A 260 -25.10 12.61 7.97
CA MET A 260 -26.11 12.11 8.90
C MET A 260 -25.91 12.63 10.32
N ASP A 261 -26.99 12.77 11.09
CA ASP A 261 -26.90 13.01 12.53
C ASP A 261 -26.50 11.74 13.32
N ALA A 262 -26.21 11.88 14.62
CA ALA A 262 -25.74 10.76 15.44
C ALA A 262 -26.77 9.60 15.56
N GLU A 263 -28.07 9.87 15.46
CA GLU A 263 -29.10 8.84 15.54
C GLU A 263 -29.19 8.05 14.22
N GLU A 264 -29.16 8.76 13.10
CA GLU A 264 -29.09 8.19 11.75
C GLU A 264 -27.81 7.35 11.58
N GLN A 265 -26.65 7.87 12.01
CA GLN A 265 -25.38 7.13 11.99
C GLN A 265 -25.45 5.87 12.85
N ALA A 266 -25.99 5.94 14.06
CA ALA A 266 -26.15 4.77 14.92
C ALA A 266 -27.06 3.70 14.28
N GLY A 267 -28.09 4.13 13.54
CA GLY A 267 -28.93 3.27 12.72
C GLY A 267 -28.13 2.56 11.61
N THR A 268 -27.34 3.32 10.85
CA THR A 268 -26.47 2.80 9.78
C THR A 268 -25.45 1.80 10.31
N ILE A 269 -24.76 2.11 11.40
CA ILE A 269 -23.79 1.19 12.03
C ILE A 269 -24.44 -0.11 12.49
N ALA A 270 -25.68 -0.04 13.00
CA ALA A 270 -26.39 -1.23 13.41
C ALA A 270 -26.67 -2.19 12.24
N ILE A 271 -26.77 -1.66 11.00
CA ILE A 271 -26.99 -2.46 9.79
C ILE A 271 -25.70 -3.20 9.37
N LEU A 272 -24.51 -2.62 9.64
CA LEU A 272 -23.22 -3.21 9.24
C LEU A 272 -23.00 -4.63 9.80
N ALA A 273 -23.59 -4.94 10.96
CA ALA A 273 -23.47 -6.27 11.59
C ALA A 273 -24.20 -7.39 10.83
N PHE A 274 -25.08 -7.06 9.90
CA PHE A 274 -25.81 -8.06 9.11
C PHE A 274 -25.07 -8.47 7.84
N GLY A 275 -24.09 -7.67 7.40
CA GLY A 275 -23.20 -8.00 6.30
C GLY A 275 -22.17 -9.07 6.71
N ASP A 276 -21.66 -9.79 5.73
CA ASP A 276 -20.63 -10.82 5.87
C ASP A 276 -19.24 -10.31 5.39
N HIS A 277 -19.03 -9.00 5.33
CA HIS A 277 -17.79 -8.42 4.81
C HIS A 277 -16.60 -8.78 5.72
N PRO A 278 -15.48 -9.32 5.19
CA PRO A 278 -14.33 -9.72 6.00
C PRO A 278 -13.76 -8.60 6.87
N TRP A 279 -13.93 -7.35 6.43
CA TRP A 279 -13.46 -6.15 7.13
C TRP A 279 -14.46 -5.53 8.11
N THR A 280 -15.68 -6.06 8.25
CA THR A 280 -16.72 -5.47 9.13
C THR A 280 -16.20 -5.30 10.56
N GLY A 281 -15.50 -6.29 11.09
CA GLY A 281 -14.96 -6.23 12.45
C GLY A 281 -13.94 -5.09 12.65
N ARG A 282 -13.09 -4.84 11.64
CA ARG A 282 -12.08 -3.78 11.69
C ARG A 282 -12.73 -2.40 11.60
N VAL A 283 -13.66 -2.20 10.66
CA VAL A 283 -14.41 -0.94 10.53
C VAL A 283 -15.15 -0.63 11.83
N LEU A 284 -15.86 -1.60 12.42
CA LEU A 284 -16.56 -1.40 13.69
C LEU A 284 -15.63 -1.01 14.84
N ARG A 285 -14.41 -1.54 14.89
CA ARG A 285 -13.43 -1.19 15.92
C ARG A 285 -13.01 0.28 15.84
N VAL A 286 -12.77 0.78 14.63
CA VAL A 286 -12.44 2.20 14.40
C VAL A 286 -13.52 3.11 14.96
N PHE A 287 -14.81 2.80 14.74
CA PHE A 287 -15.91 3.56 15.36
C PHE A 287 -15.90 3.48 16.88
N ILE A 288 -15.56 2.33 17.47
CA ILE A 288 -15.53 2.17 18.93
C ILE A 288 -14.43 3.02 19.55
N ASP A 289 -13.28 3.12 18.88
CA ASP A 289 -12.07 3.70 19.44
C ASP A 289 -11.95 5.21 19.15
N HIS A 290 -12.58 5.69 18.07
CA HIS A 290 -12.37 7.07 17.59
C HIS A 290 -13.63 7.92 17.43
N HIS A 291 -14.85 7.36 17.48
CA HIS A 291 -16.05 8.15 17.25
C HIS A 291 -16.39 9.07 18.45
N PRO A 292 -16.67 10.37 18.24
CA PRO A 292 -16.90 11.31 19.35
C PRO A 292 -18.26 11.13 20.05
N ASP A 293 -19.26 10.57 19.37
CA ASP A 293 -20.60 10.33 19.93
C ASP A 293 -20.75 8.93 20.54
N GLU A 294 -21.10 8.88 21.83
CA GLU A 294 -21.27 7.65 22.61
C GLU A 294 -22.41 6.73 22.12
N LYS A 295 -23.46 7.27 21.49
CA LYS A 295 -24.55 6.45 20.93
C LYS A 295 -24.06 5.62 19.76
N VAL A 296 -23.26 6.25 18.91
CA VAL A 296 -22.64 5.62 17.73
C VAL A 296 -21.63 4.56 18.18
N VAL A 297 -20.80 4.87 19.18
CA VAL A 297 -19.89 3.89 19.83
C VAL A 297 -20.68 2.71 20.40
N ALA A 298 -21.78 2.95 21.11
CA ALA A 298 -22.61 1.89 21.67
C ALA A 298 -23.25 1.00 20.59
N ALA A 299 -23.70 1.59 19.48
CA ALA A 299 -24.20 0.87 18.32
C ALA A 299 -23.10 -0.02 17.71
N ALA A 300 -21.88 0.50 17.53
CA ALA A 300 -20.74 -0.24 17.01
C ALA A 300 -20.35 -1.42 17.92
N ARG A 301 -20.30 -1.22 19.24
CA ARG A 301 -20.07 -2.31 20.22
C ARG A 301 -21.14 -3.39 20.12
N LYS A 302 -22.41 -3.01 19.95
CA LYS A 302 -23.53 -3.95 19.79
C LYS A 302 -23.43 -4.72 18.48
N ALA A 303 -23.09 -4.03 17.39
CA ALA A 303 -22.86 -4.61 16.07
C ALA A 303 -21.71 -5.64 16.11
N LEU A 304 -20.58 -5.29 16.74
CA LEU A 304 -19.41 -6.17 16.83
C LEU A 304 -19.71 -7.44 17.63
N ARG A 305 -20.43 -7.32 18.75
CA ARG A 305 -20.89 -8.50 19.52
C ARG A 305 -21.79 -9.41 18.71
N ARG A 306 -22.69 -8.85 17.89
CA ARG A 306 -23.55 -9.63 16.99
C ARG A 306 -22.76 -10.33 15.90
N LEU A 307 -21.78 -9.65 15.31
CA LEU A 307 -20.90 -10.24 14.29
C LEU A 307 -20.18 -11.48 14.81
N HIS A 308 -19.60 -11.42 16.02
CA HIS A 308 -18.96 -12.57 16.64
C HIS A 308 -19.95 -13.70 16.96
N GLY A 309 -21.11 -13.37 17.53
CA GLY A 309 -22.15 -14.36 17.82
C GLY A 309 -22.72 -15.04 16.57
N LEU A 310 -22.73 -14.38 15.40
CA LEU A 310 -23.11 -14.98 14.13
C LEU A 310 -22.04 -15.89 13.54
N ALA A 311 -20.75 -15.56 13.76
CA ALA A 311 -19.64 -16.40 13.33
C ALA A 311 -19.64 -17.75 14.08
N ASP A 312 -19.89 -17.74 15.39
CA ASP A 312 -19.95 -18.94 16.24
C ASP A 312 -21.09 -19.91 15.85
N VAL A 313 -22.17 -19.40 15.22
CA VAL A 313 -23.30 -20.22 14.75
C VAL A 313 -23.04 -20.82 13.36
N ARG A 314 -22.10 -20.27 12.59
CA ARG A 314 -21.79 -20.69 11.20
C ARG A 314 -20.60 -21.66 11.11
N SER A 315 -19.85 -21.85 12.19
CA SER A 315 -18.72 -22.79 12.33
C SER A 315 -19.15 -24.13 12.94
#